data_AF-A0A7W1LHM9-F1
#
_entry.id   AF-A0A7W1LHM9-F1
#
_cell.length_a   1.000
_cell.length_b   1.000
_cell.length_c   1.000
_cell.angle_alpha   90.00
_cell.angle_beta   90.00
_cell.angle_gamma   90.00
#
_symmetry.space_group_name_H-M   'P 1'
#
loop_
_entity.id
_entity.type
_entity.pdbx_description
1 polymer ?
#
loop_
_entity_poly.entity_id
_entity_poly.type
_entity_poly.pdbx_seq_one_letter_code
_entity_poly.pdbx_strand_id
1 'polypeptide(L)'
;MASRRIEERRAQHKRYKEDVQRTGKPFFPHAMFHDTVMSLVVVLVIVGLTVVWYLDADGTEAGVLGPHYTDEADPGTTNFIPRPDWYFYFLFYLLRIFKWPESVILGTVGIPTIGLVLLLALPFLDLRRERRLLRRPVALVALILVVLSMGVLTYKGATARESLG
;
A
#
# COMPACT_ATOMS: atom_id res chain seq x y z
N MET A 1 -13.65 22.08 39.79
CA MET A 1 -14.32 22.10 38.47
C MET A 1 -13.43 21.41 37.46
N ALA A 2 -13.98 20.54 36.60
CA ALA A 2 -13.17 19.91 35.56
C ALA A 2 -12.79 20.96 34.50
N SER A 3 -11.60 20.85 33.90
CA SER A 3 -11.22 21.71 32.78
C SER A 3 -12.22 21.54 31.63
N ARG A 4 -12.58 22.63 30.92
CA ARG A 4 -13.46 22.63 29.73
C ARG A 4 -13.14 21.51 28.73
N ARG A 5 -11.84 21.20 28.53
CA ARG A 5 -11.38 20.11 27.66
C ARG A 5 -11.82 18.71 28.14
N ILE A 6 -11.93 18.49 29.44
CA ILE A 6 -12.37 17.22 30.04
C ILE A 6 -13.89 17.07 29.87
N GLU A 7 -14.64 18.15 30.07
CA GLU A 7 -16.10 18.16 29.90
C GLU A 7 -16.49 17.89 28.44
N GLU A 8 -15.83 18.57 27.50
CA GLU A 8 -16.01 18.30 26.06
C GLU A 8 -15.70 16.83 25.74
N ARG A 9 -14.65 16.24 26.35
CA ARG A 9 -14.27 14.81 26.21
C ARG A 9 -15.39 13.88 26.64
N ARG A 10 -15.94 14.10 27.82
CA ARG A 10 -17.07 13.32 28.34
C ARG A 10 -18.30 13.47 27.44
N ALA A 11 -18.62 14.68 26.99
CA ALA A 11 -19.78 14.94 26.14
C ALA A 11 -19.71 14.24 24.77
N GLN A 12 -18.54 14.19 24.12
CA GLN A 12 -18.41 13.43 22.86
C GLN A 12 -18.43 11.93 23.09
N HIS A 13 -17.79 11.43 24.16
CA HIS A 13 -17.81 10.00 24.46
C HIS A 13 -19.25 9.52 24.73
N LYS A 14 -20.03 10.33 25.45
CA LYS A 14 -21.46 10.08 25.66
C LYS A 14 -22.23 10.01 24.34
N ARG A 15 -22.08 11.04 23.47
CA ARG A 15 -22.71 11.05 22.13
C ARG A 15 -22.32 9.84 21.28
N TYR A 16 -21.04 9.45 21.29
CA TYR A 16 -20.58 8.25 20.58
C TYR A 16 -21.25 6.97 21.11
N LYS A 17 -21.38 6.82 22.44
CA LYS A 17 -22.07 5.66 23.03
C LYS A 17 -23.55 5.65 22.71
N GLU A 18 -24.22 6.80 22.76
CA GLU A 18 -25.62 6.96 22.35
C GLU A 18 -25.81 6.62 20.86
N ASP A 19 -24.92 7.08 19.98
CA ASP A 19 -24.97 6.76 18.54
C ASP A 19 -24.74 5.27 18.27
N VAL A 20 -23.81 4.62 18.97
CA VAL A 20 -23.56 3.18 18.88
C VAL A 20 -24.77 2.39 19.39
N GLN A 21 -25.44 2.83 20.45
CA GLN A 21 -26.67 2.17 20.92
C GLN A 21 -27.84 2.36 19.94
N ARG A 22 -27.96 3.55 19.32
CA ARG A 22 -29.05 3.85 18.39
C ARG A 22 -28.89 3.17 17.03
N THR A 23 -27.67 3.13 16.50
CA THR A 23 -27.40 2.72 15.10
C THR A 23 -26.41 1.58 14.96
N GLY A 24 -25.78 1.13 16.05
CA GLY A 24 -24.79 0.06 16.03
C GLY A 24 -25.44 -1.28 15.71
N LYS A 25 -24.86 -2.00 14.75
CA LYS A 25 -25.22 -3.40 14.47
C LYS A 25 -24.30 -4.33 15.27
N PRO A 26 -24.81 -5.44 15.81
CA PRO A 26 -23.97 -6.43 16.47
C PRO A 26 -23.02 -7.07 15.45
N PHE A 27 -21.83 -7.47 15.91
CA PHE A 27 -20.83 -8.14 15.07
C PHE A 27 -21.38 -9.43 14.45
N PHE A 28 -21.91 -10.32 15.29
CA PHE A 28 -22.62 -11.51 14.84
C PHE A 28 -24.14 -11.25 14.80
N PRO A 29 -24.85 -11.69 13.74
CA PRO A 29 -24.35 -12.35 12.53
C PRO A 29 -23.94 -11.39 11.40
N HIS A 30 -24.26 -10.09 11.54
CA HIS A 30 -24.24 -9.15 10.41
C HIS A 30 -22.85 -8.87 9.83
N ALA A 31 -21.91 -8.37 10.66
CA ALA A 31 -20.57 -8.03 10.17
C ALA A 31 -19.82 -9.28 9.72
N MET A 32 -19.90 -10.37 10.49
CA MET A 32 -19.30 -11.65 10.13
C MET A 32 -19.79 -12.16 8.77
N PHE A 33 -21.10 -12.05 8.48
CA PHE A 33 -21.64 -12.46 7.19
C PHE A 33 -21.09 -11.63 6.04
N HIS A 34 -21.06 -10.29 6.19
CA HIS A 34 -20.47 -9.41 5.17
C HIS A 34 -18.99 -9.70 4.94
N ASP A 35 -18.22 -9.92 6.01
CA ASP A 35 -16.80 -10.26 5.94
C ASP A 35 -16.60 -11.61 5.24
N THR A 36 -17.45 -12.60 5.53
CA THR A 36 -17.38 -13.93 4.90
C THR A 36 -17.68 -13.85 3.40
N VAL A 37 -18.74 -13.14 3.02
CA VAL A 37 -19.10 -12.94 1.60
C VAL A 37 -18.00 -12.19 0.86
N MET A 38 -17.46 -11.11 1.43
CA MET A 38 -16.36 -10.36 0.81
C MET A 38 -15.08 -11.19 0.72
N SER A 39 -14.75 -11.99 1.74
CA SER A 39 -13.61 -12.91 1.70
C SER A 39 -13.77 -13.95 0.58
N LEU A 40 -14.97 -14.52 0.43
CA LEU A 40 -15.26 -15.45 -0.67
C LEU A 40 -15.09 -14.77 -2.03
N VAL A 41 -15.59 -13.54 -2.20
CA VAL A 41 -15.40 -12.77 -3.43
C VAL A 41 -13.93 -12.55 -3.73
N VAL A 42 -13.12 -12.15 -2.74
CA VAL A 42 -11.68 -11.96 -2.91
C VAL A 42 -10.99 -13.26 -3.32
N VAL A 43 -11.32 -14.38 -2.67
CA VAL A 43 -10.78 -15.70 -3.04
C VAL A 43 -11.15 -16.08 -4.47
N LEU A 44 -12.41 -15.87 -4.86
CA LEU A 44 -12.86 -16.14 -6.23
C LEU A 44 -12.15 -15.25 -7.26
N VAL A 45 -11.89 -13.98 -6.94
CA VAL A 45 -11.09 -13.10 -7.80
C VAL A 45 -9.66 -13.60 -7.93
N ILE A 46 -9.01 -13.99 -6.83
CA ILE A 46 -7.65 -14.54 -6.86
C ILE A 46 -7.63 -15.82 -7.71
N VAL A 47 -8.54 -16.77 -7.45
CA VAL A 47 -8.65 -18.01 -8.23
C VAL A 47 -8.91 -17.72 -9.70
N GLY A 48 -9.81 -16.78 -10.01
CA GLY A 48 -10.09 -16.35 -11.38
C GLY A 48 -8.85 -15.78 -12.08
N LEU A 49 -8.11 -14.90 -11.42
CA LEU A 49 -6.84 -14.36 -11.94
C LEU A 49 -5.79 -15.45 -12.12
N THR A 50 -5.68 -16.41 -11.19
CA THR A 50 -4.79 -17.57 -11.30
C THR A 50 -5.15 -18.46 -12.48
N VAL A 51 -6.44 -18.72 -12.70
CA VAL A 51 -6.90 -19.51 -13.86
C VAL A 51 -6.60 -18.77 -15.16
N VAL A 52 -6.87 -17.46 -15.23
CA VAL A 52 -6.52 -16.65 -16.41
C VAL A 52 -5.02 -16.70 -16.66
N TRP A 53 -4.19 -16.48 -15.64
CA TRP A 53 -2.73 -16.55 -15.74
C TRP A 53 -2.23 -17.93 -16.19
N TYR A 54 -2.79 -19.00 -15.63
CA TYR A 54 -2.41 -20.38 -15.96
C TYR A 54 -2.76 -20.76 -17.40
N LEU A 55 -3.87 -20.25 -17.94
CA LEU A 55 -4.33 -20.55 -19.30
C LEU A 55 -3.69 -19.64 -20.37
N ASP A 56 -3.28 -18.44 -20.00
CA ASP A 56 -2.78 -17.42 -20.93
C ASP A 56 -1.25 -17.41 -21.07
N ALA A 57 -0.51 -17.68 -19.99
CA ALA A 57 0.94 -17.81 -20.05
C ALA A 57 1.36 -19.25 -20.42
N ASP A 58 2.37 -19.39 -21.27
CA ASP A 58 2.91 -20.68 -21.72
C ASP A 58 4.34 -20.85 -21.22
N GLY A 59 4.49 -21.38 -20.00
CA GLY A 59 5.80 -21.59 -19.36
C GLY A 59 6.58 -20.28 -19.17
N THR A 60 7.65 -20.11 -19.97
CA THR A 60 8.52 -18.93 -19.94
C THR A 60 8.00 -17.76 -20.78
N GLU A 61 7.03 -17.98 -21.66
CA GLU A 61 6.40 -16.90 -22.41
C GLU A 61 5.41 -16.13 -21.52
N ALA A 62 5.53 -14.80 -21.53
CA ALA A 62 4.72 -13.94 -20.67
C ALA A 62 3.29 -13.79 -21.23
N GLY A 63 2.31 -14.23 -20.44
CA GLY A 63 0.90 -13.81 -20.62
C GLY A 63 0.65 -12.40 -20.09
N VAL A 64 -0.62 -12.00 -20.02
CA VAL A 64 -1.09 -10.70 -19.54
C VAL A 64 -0.65 -10.42 -18.09
N LEU A 65 -0.56 -11.46 -17.26
CA LEU A 65 -0.15 -11.38 -15.85
C LEU A 65 1.32 -11.75 -15.60
N GLY A 66 2.10 -11.94 -16.66
CA GLY A 66 3.49 -12.37 -16.62
C GLY A 66 3.69 -13.87 -16.92
N PRO A 67 4.94 -14.33 -17.05
CA PRO A 67 5.25 -15.74 -17.31
C PRO A 67 4.98 -16.60 -16.08
N HIS A 68 4.88 -17.93 -16.23
CA HIS A 68 4.75 -18.85 -15.09
C HIS A 68 6.04 -18.91 -14.28
N TYR A 69 7.17 -18.93 -14.98
CA TYR A 69 8.51 -18.94 -14.42
C TYR A 69 9.48 -18.31 -15.44
N THR A 70 10.62 -17.86 -14.97
CA THR A 70 11.72 -17.39 -15.82
C THR A 70 12.71 -18.51 -16.11
N ASP A 71 13.64 -18.26 -17.03
CA ASP A 71 14.77 -19.16 -17.27
C ASP A 71 15.52 -19.47 -15.97
N GLU A 72 16.07 -20.67 -15.89
CA GLU A 72 16.88 -21.11 -14.75
C GLU A 72 18.13 -20.23 -14.62
N ALA A 73 18.51 -19.91 -13.38
CA ALA A 73 19.62 -19.01 -13.12
C ALA A 73 20.95 -19.64 -13.53
N ASP A 74 21.61 -19.04 -14.54
CA ASP A 74 22.95 -19.44 -15.00
C ASP A 74 23.99 -18.35 -14.67
N PRO A 75 25.02 -18.63 -13.85
CA PRO A 75 26.08 -17.67 -13.54
C PRO A 75 26.92 -17.25 -14.75
N GLY A 76 26.86 -17.98 -15.87
CA GLY A 76 27.50 -17.61 -17.14
C GLY A 76 26.71 -16.60 -17.98
N THR A 77 25.45 -16.31 -17.63
CA THR A 77 24.60 -15.38 -18.37
C THR A 77 24.99 -13.93 -18.11
N THR A 78 25.44 -13.22 -19.14
CA THR A 78 25.83 -11.80 -19.08
C THR A 78 24.77 -10.83 -19.61
N ASN A 79 23.70 -11.35 -20.22
CA ASN A 79 22.66 -10.56 -20.91
C ASN A 79 21.32 -10.51 -20.17
N PHE A 80 21.29 -10.83 -18.87
CA PHE A 80 20.07 -10.78 -18.07
C PHE A 80 19.79 -9.36 -17.56
N ILE A 81 18.54 -8.90 -17.69
CA ILE A 81 18.09 -7.62 -17.14
C ILE A 81 17.32 -7.90 -15.83
N PRO A 82 17.95 -7.70 -14.65
CA PRO A 82 17.28 -7.95 -13.39
C PRO A 82 16.19 -6.89 -13.13
N ARG A 83 14.92 -7.30 -13.21
CA ARG A 83 13.78 -6.48 -12.77
C ARG A 83 13.14 -7.11 -11.54
N PRO A 84 12.81 -6.32 -10.50
CA PRO A 84 12.08 -6.84 -9.35
C PRO A 84 10.60 -6.99 -9.66
N ASP A 85 9.84 -7.59 -8.73
CA ASP A 85 8.38 -7.65 -8.85
C ASP A 85 7.70 -6.27 -8.81
N TRP A 86 6.47 -6.23 -9.33
CA TRP A 86 5.69 -5.00 -9.52
C TRP A 86 5.53 -4.14 -8.26
N TYR A 87 5.43 -4.77 -7.08
CA TYR A 87 5.28 -4.09 -5.80
C TYR A 87 6.57 -3.39 -5.34
N PHE A 88 7.70 -3.63 -6.00
CA PHE A 88 8.98 -2.95 -5.75
C PHE A 88 9.37 -1.92 -6.81
N TYR A 89 8.60 -1.75 -7.88
CA TYR A 89 8.97 -0.82 -8.97
C TYR A 89 9.16 0.63 -8.50
N PHE A 90 8.40 1.09 -7.50
CA PHE A 90 8.59 2.45 -6.98
C PHE A 90 9.95 2.64 -6.29
N LEU A 91 10.41 1.63 -5.53
CA LEU A 91 11.74 1.65 -4.90
C LEU A 91 12.84 1.50 -5.94
N PHE A 92 12.63 0.60 -6.90
CA PHE A 92 13.56 0.38 -8.00
C PHE A 92 13.83 1.65 -8.80
N TYR A 93 12.78 2.37 -9.19
CA TYR A 93 12.97 3.63 -9.91
C TYR A 93 13.52 4.73 -9.01
N LEU A 94 13.14 4.76 -7.74
CA LEU A 94 13.70 5.70 -6.77
C LEU A 94 15.22 5.55 -6.68
N LEU A 95 15.75 4.33 -6.72
CA LEU A 95 17.20 4.10 -6.75
C LEU A 95 17.88 4.73 -7.96
N ARG A 96 17.25 4.65 -9.14
CA ARG A 96 17.82 5.26 -10.37
C ARG A 96 17.92 6.78 -10.29
N ILE A 97 17.17 7.43 -9.41
CA ILE A 97 17.27 8.89 -9.19
C ILE A 97 18.58 9.23 -8.45
N PHE A 98 19.06 8.33 -7.59
CA PHE A 98 20.28 8.50 -6.81
C PHE A 98 21.50 7.99 -7.59
N LYS A 99 22.21 8.91 -8.26
CA LYS A 99 23.34 8.57 -9.15
C LYS A 99 24.62 8.14 -8.43
N TRP A 100 24.81 8.59 -7.18
CA TRP A 100 26.02 8.30 -6.41
C TRP A 100 25.81 7.07 -5.53
N PRO A 101 26.69 6.05 -5.55
CA PRO A 101 26.53 4.82 -4.79
C PRO A 101 26.24 5.03 -3.31
N GLU A 102 26.86 6.04 -2.70
CA GLU A 102 26.69 6.39 -1.29
C GLU A 102 25.29 6.95 -0.99
N SER A 103 24.64 7.56 -2.00
CA SER A 103 23.29 8.14 -1.89
C SER A 103 22.17 7.12 -2.16
N VAL A 104 22.49 5.98 -2.77
CA VAL A 104 21.53 4.90 -3.07
C VAL A 104 20.87 4.37 -1.79
N ILE A 105 21.63 4.26 -0.70
CA ILE A 105 21.14 3.81 0.62
C ILE A 105 20.05 4.75 1.15
N LEU A 106 20.21 6.05 0.91
CA LEU A 106 19.22 7.05 1.33
C LEU A 106 17.90 6.84 0.58
N GLY A 107 17.95 6.47 -0.70
CA GLY A 107 16.78 6.14 -1.50
C GLY A 107 16.09 4.83 -1.10
N THR A 108 16.85 3.74 -0.92
CA THR A 108 16.29 2.40 -0.65
C THR A 108 15.84 2.22 0.78
N VAL A 109 16.62 2.73 1.74
CA VAL A 109 16.41 2.47 3.16
C VAL A 109 15.92 3.74 3.84
N GLY A 110 16.58 4.87 3.58
CA GLY A 110 16.27 6.14 4.23
C GLY A 110 14.82 6.58 4.01
N ILE A 111 14.41 6.78 2.75
CA ILE A 111 13.07 7.29 2.41
C ILE A 111 11.95 6.36 2.94
N PRO A 112 11.98 5.03 2.68
CA PRO A 112 10.94 4.13 3.19
C PRO A 112 10.91 4.07 4.72
N THR A 113 12.07 4.07 5.37
CA THR A 113 12.17 4.05 6.84
C THR A 113 11.59 5.33 7.43
N ILE A 114 11.90 6.50 6.88
CA ILE A 114 11.32 7.78 7.32
C ILE A 114 9.80 7.75 7.14
N GLY A 115 9.31 7.26 5.99
CA GLY A 115 7.87 7.11 5.75
C GLY A 115 7.19 6.21 6.79
N LEU A 116 7.80 5.06 7.10
CA LEU A 116 7.31 4.13 8.12
C LEU A 116 7.32 4.76 9.51
N VAL A 117 8.41 5.42 9.90
CA VAL A 117 8.53 6.11 11.19
C VAL A 117 7.48 7.21 11.32
N LEU A 118 7.24 8.00 10.26
CA LEU A 118 6.20 9.02 10.26
C LEU A 118 4.80 8.41 10.39
N LEU A 119 4.54 7.26 9.74
CA LEU A 119 3.27 6.55 9.84
C LEU A 119 3.04 5.98 11.24
N LEU A 120 4.08 5.43 11.88
CA LEU A 120 4.04 4.95 13.27
C LEU A 120 3.94 6.12 14.28
N ALA A 121 4.55 7.27 13.96
CA ALA A 121 4.47 8.48 14.76
C ALA A 121 3.13 9.22 14.59
N LEU A 122 2.38 8.93 13.53
CA LEU A 122 1.11 9.59 13.19
C LEU A 122 0.11 9.69 14.36
N PRO A 123 -0.18 8.65 15.17
CA PRO A 123 -1.08 8.78 16.32
C PRO A 123 -0.62 9.77 17.40
N PHE A 124 0.69 10.06 17.47
CA PHE A 124 1.26 11.02 18.43
C PHE A 124 1.36 12.43 17.84
N LEU A 125 1.56 12.55 16.53
CA LEU A 125 1.63 13.82 15.82
C LEU A 125 0.23 14.39 15.56
N ASP A 126 -0.73 13.55 15.18
CA ASP A 126 -2.11 13.97 14.89
C ASP A 126 -3.01 13.82 16.12
N LEU A 127 -2.87 14.76 17.05
CA LEU A 127 -3.67 14.85 18.26
C LEU A 127 -5.08 15.41 18.02
N ARG A 128 -5.49 15.61 16.76
CA ARG A 128 -6.81 16.16 16.45
C ARG A 128 -7.89 15.17 16.86
N ARG A 129 -8.92 15.70 17.50
CA ARG A 129 -10.03 14.92 18.05
C ARG A 129 -11.07 14.50 17.01
N GLU A 130 -11.12 15.23 15.91
CA GLU A 130 -11.96 14.95 14.76
C GLU A 130 -11.40 13.75 13.99
N ARG A 131 -12.23 12.74 13.74
CA ARG A 131 -11.84 11.49 13.05
C ARG A 131 -12.24 11.48 11.58
N ARG A 132 -13.07 12.43 11.14
CA ARG A 132 -13.48 12.57 9.74
C ARG A 132 -12.27 12.93 8.87
N LEU A 133 -11.92 12.06 7.92
CA LEU A 133 -10.79 12.25 7.00
C LEU A 133 -10.83 13.60 6.29
N LEU A 134 -12.00 14.02 5.82
CA LEU A 134 -12.21 15.30 5.11
C LEU A 134 -11.89 16.54 5.96
N ARG A 135 -11.84 16.42 7.29
CA ARG A 135 -11.48 17.51 8.21
C ARG A 135 -10.00 17.49 8.61
N ARG A 136 -9.19 16.64 7.97
CA ARG A 136 -7.73 16.53 8.15
C ARG A 136 -7.01 16.84 6.83
N PRO A 137 -7.09 18.09 6.32
CA PRO A 137 -6.58 18.43 4.99
C PRO A 137 -5.08 18.15 4.84
N VAL A 138 -4.27 18.42 5.86
CA VAL A 138 -2.82 18.19 5.81
C VAL A 138 -2.49 16.70 5.68
N ALA A 139 -3.09 15.84 6.52
CA ALA A 139 -2.86 14.40 6.46
C ALA A 139 -3.39 13.80 5.14
N LEU A 140 -4.53 14.30 4.65
CA LEU A 140 -5.11 13.87 3.39
C LEU A 140 -4.22 14.26 2.19
N VAL A 141 -3.74 15.50 2.14
CA VAL A 141 -2.82 15.97 1.09
C VAL A 141 -1.51 15.17 1.14
N ALA A 142 -0.94 14.95 2.33
CA ALA A 142 0.26 14.14 2.49
C ALA A 142 0.06 12.70 1.99
N LEU A 143 -1.05 12.05 2.35
CA LEU A 143 -1.41 10.72 1.87
C LEU A 143 -1.53 10.69 0.34
N ILE A 144 -2.24 11.65 -0.25
CA ILE A 144 -2.40 11.75 -1.70
C ILE A 144 -1.06 11.93 -2.39
N LEU A 145 -0.18 12.80 -1.88
CA LEU A 145 1.15 13.01 -2.43
C LEU A 145 2.00 11.74 -2.37
N VAL A 146 1.95 10.99 -1.27
CA VAL A 146 2.66 9.70 -1.13
C VAL A 146 2.13 8.70 -2.15
N VAL A 147 0.82 8.51 -2.24
CA VAL A 147 0.20 7.56 -3.18
C VAL A 147 0.50 7.92 -4.64
N LEU A 148 0.37 9.20 -5.00
CA LEU A 148 0.73 9.67 -6.34
C LEU A 148 2.22 9.48 -6.64
N SER A 149 3.10 9.78 -5.68
CA SER A 149 4.54 9.56 -5.84
C SER A 149 4.85 8.09 -6.06
N MET A 150 4.28 7.19 -5.26
CA MET A 150 4.43 5.74 -5.44
C MET A 150 3.90 5.28 -6.78
N GLY A 151 2.72 5.75 -7.21
CA GLY A 151 2.14 5.40 -8.51
C GLY A 151 2.99 5.86 -9.69
N VAL A 152 3.47 7.12 -9.67
CA VAL A 152 4.35 7.67 -10.71
C VAL A 152 5.68 6.92 -10.76
N LEU A 153 6.29 6.66 -9.60
CA LEU A 153 7.55 5.90 -9.53
C LEU A 153 7.37 4.45 -9.98
N THR A 154 6.25 3.81 -9.65
CA THR A 154 5.91 2.46 -10.13
C THR A 154 5.78 2.42 -11.64
N TYR A 155 5.03 3.37 -12.22
CA TYR A 155 4.88 3.48 -13.68
C TYR A 155 6.21 3.71 -14.38
N LYS A 156 7.03 4.63 -13.86
CA LYS A 156 8.37 4.87 -14.39
C LYS A 156 9.28 3.66 -14.23
N GLY A 157 9.22 2.95 -13.10
CA GLY A 157 9.97 1.72 -12.86
C GLY A 157 9.60 0.61 -13.84
N ALA A 158 8.30 0.41 -14.08
CA ALA A 158 7.80 -0.58 -15.02
C ALA A 158 8.24 -0.28 -16.48
N THR A 159 8.22 0.99 -16.88
CA THR A 159 8.48 1.42 -18.27
C THR A 159 9.94 1.82 -18.54
N ALA A 160 10.80 1.82 -17.52
CA ALA A 160 12.18 2.25 -17.70
C ALA A 160 12.94 1.29 -18.64
N ARG A 161 13.66 1.86 -19.62
CA ARG A 161 14.59 1.13 -20.48
C ARG A 161 15.92 0.92 -19.75
N GLU A 162 16.57 -0.20 -20.01
CA GLU A 162 17.86 -0.59 -19.45
C GLU A 162 18.92 -0.58 -20.55
N SER A 163 20.21 -0.55 -20.20
CA SER A 163 21.27 -0.44 -21.22
C SER A 163 21.32 -1.62 -22.20
N LEU A 164 20.66 -2.73 -21.87
CA LEU A 164 20.51 -3.92 -22.70
C LEU A 164 19.10 -4.04 -23.34
N GLY A 165 18.23 -3.01 -23.20
CA GLY A 165 16.87 -2.95 -23.77
C GLY A 165 16.14 -1.62 -23.58
#